data_AF-A0A495PSB1-F1
#
_entry.id   AF-A0A495PSB1-F1
#
_cell.length_a   1.000
_cell.length_b   1.000
_cell.length_c   1.000
_cell.angle_alpha   90.00
_cell.angle_beta   90.00
_cell.angle_gamma   90.00
#
_symmetry.space_group_name_H-M   'P 1'
#
loop_
_entity.id
_entity.type
_entity.pdbx_description
1 polymer ?
#
loop_
_entity_poly.entity_id
_entity_poly.type
_entity_poly.pdbx_seq_one_letter_code
_entity_poly.pdbx_strand_id
1 'polypeptide(L)' 'MEILFWIVLAVAAYISIKQARSSRSRKLFIGIYACIFVIGFLYKSGEAFGTALYYITH' A
#
# COMPACT_ATOMS: atom_id res chain seq x y z
N MET A 1 2.61 -13.28 7.50
CA MET A 1 3.15 -13.03 6.14
C MET A 1 2.89 -11.61 5.64
N GLU A 2 1.78 -10.97 6.02
CA GLU A 2 1.43 -9.61 5.54
C GLU A 2 2.40 -8.51 6.00
N ILE A 3 2.90 -8.56 7.24
CA ILE A 3 3.87 -7.57 7.75
C ILE A 3 5.16 -7.55 6.93
N LEU A 4 5.65 -8.74 6.53
CA LEU A 4 6.82 -8.88 5.66
C LEU A 4 6.61 -8.24 4.29
N PHE A 5 5.41 -8.39 3.70
CA PHE A 5 5.06 -7.75 2.44
C PHE A 5 5.14 -6.22 2.54
N TRP A 6 4.57 -5.63 3.61
CA TRP A 6 4.62 -4.18 3.81
C TRP A 6 6.03 -3.64 4.02
N ILE A 7 6.88 -4.38 4.74
CA ILE A 7 8.29 -4.03 4.95
C ILE A 7 9.04 -4.06 3.61
N VAL A 8 8.88 -5.12 2.82
CA VAL A 8 9.52 -5.23 1.49
C VAL A 8 9.04 -4.13 0.56
N LEU A 9 7.74 -3.81 0.57
CA LEU A 9 7.17 -2.73 -0.24
C LEU A 9 7.77 -1.36 0.15
N ALA A 10 7.91 -1.08 1.45
CA ALA A 10 8.50 0.17 1.94
C ALA A 10 9.99 0.29 1.56
N VAL A 11 10.75 -0.79 1.67
CA VAL A 11 12.17 -0.83 1.27
C VAL A 11 12.31 -0.64 -0.24
N ALA A 12 11.51 -1.34 -1.04
CA ALA A 12 11.49 -1.17 -2.49
C ALA A 12 11.15 0.28 -2.88
N ALA A 13 10.12 0.86 -2.26
CA ALA A 13 9.73 2.25 -2.48
C ALA A 13 10.87 3.22 -2.19
N TYR A 14 11.53 3.05 -1.04
CA TYR A 14 12.64 3.90 -0.64
C TYR A 14 13.81 3.82 -1.63
N ILE A 15 14.21 2.61 -2.04
CA ILE A 15 15.31 2.41 -2.98
C ILE A 15 14.97 3.03 -4.34
N SER A 16 13.79 2.73 -4.90
CA SER A 16 13.35 3.24 -6.20
C SER A 16 13.26 4.77 -6.24
N ILE A 17 12.74 5.39 -5.17
CA ILE A 17 12.64 6.85 -5.06
C ILE A 17 14.03 7.50 -4.92
N LYS A 18 14.93 6.88 -4.15
CA LYS A 18 16.29 7.41 -3.92
C LYS A 18 17.19 7.27 -5.16
N GLN A 19 17.00 6.22 -5.94
CA GLN A 19 17.82 5.94 -7.13
C GLN A 19 17.36 6.75 -8.37
N ALA A 20 16.11 7.24 -8.38
CA ALA A 20 15.59 8.03 -9.49
C ALA A 20 16.26 9.42 -9.58
N ARG A 21 17.14 9.61 -10.57
CA ARG A 21 17.80 10.91 -10.85
C ARG A 21 16.84 11.98 -11.36
N SER A 22 15.79 11.61 -12.09
CA SER A 22 14.85 12.57 -12.67
C SER A 22 13.68 12.86 -11.71
N SER A 23 13.34 14.14 -11.56
CA SER A 23 12.20 14.56 -10.73
C SER A 23 10.87 13.95 -11.21
N ARG A 24 10.72 13.77 -12.53
CA ARG A 24 9.53 13.16 -13.14
C ARG A 24 9.40 11.68 -12.75
N SER A 25 10.47 10.89 -12.87
CA SER A 25 10.48 9.47 -12.48
C SER A 25 10.24 9.31 -10.98
N ARG A 26 10.82 10.20 -10.16
CA ARG A 26 10.62 10.18 -8.71
C ARG A 26 9.17 10.42 -8.31
N LYS A 27 8.50 11.41 -8.92
CA LYS A 27 7.05 11.64 -8.73
C LYS A 27 6.22 10.43 -9.17
N LEU A 28 6.61 9.78 -10.26
CA LEU A 28 5.92 8.62 -10.81
C LEU A 28 6.01 7.41 -9.85
N PHE A 29 7.20 7.13 -9.28
CA PHE A 29 7.35 6.10 -8.26
C PHE A 29 6.53 6.40 -7.01
N ILE A 30 6.56 7.64 -6.50
CA ILE A 30 5.74 8.03 -5.36
C ILE A 30 4.25 7.76 -5.63
N GLY A 31 3.76 8.12 -6.82
CA GLY A 31 2.38 7.86 -7.23
C GLY A 31 2.04 6.37 -7.28
N ILE A 32 2.91 5.54 -7.87
CA ILE A 32 2.72 4.08 -7.92
C ILE A 32 2.63 3.49 -6.51
N TYR A 33 3.59 3.80 -5.64
CA TYR A 33 3.61 3.24 -4.28
C TYR A 33 2.46 3.77 -3.42
N ALA A 34 2.03 5.01 -3.60
CA ALA A 34 0.85 5.55 -2.95
C ALA A 34 -0.43 4.81 -3.40
N CYS A 35 -0.59 4.54 -4.70
CA CYS A 35 -1.73 3.77 -5.21
C CYS A 35 -1.73 2.34 -4.65
N ILE A 36 -0.59 1.66 -4.63
CA ILE A 36 -0.49 0.29 -4.07
C ILE A 36 -0.89 0.30 -2.58
N PHE A 37 -0.41 1.30 -1.82
CA PHE A 37 -0.76 1.44 -0.41
C PHE A 37 -2.26 1.66 -0.22
N VAL A 38 -2.88 2.56 -0.99
CA VAL A 38 -4.32 2.84 -0.93
C VAL A 38 -5.15 1.60 -1.27
N ILE A 39 -4.77 0.85 -2.30
CA ILE A 39 -5.48 -0.40 -2.68
C ILE A 39 -5.40 -1.42 -1.54
N GLY A 40 -4.21 -1.64 -0.97
CA GLY A 40 -4.05 -2.58 0.13
C GLY A 40 -4.80 -2.13 1.40
N PHE A 41 -4.84 -0.82 1.66
CA PHE A 41 -5.63 -0.26 2.76
C PHE A 41 -7.13 -0.48 2.54
N LEU A 42 -7.66 -0.16 1.35
CA LEU A 42 -9.07 -0.37 1.00
C LEU A 42 -9.47 -1.84 1.12
N TYR A 43 -8.62 -2.75 0.65
CA TYR A 43 -8.86 -4.19 0.79
C TYR A 43 -9.01 -4.59 2.27
N LYS A 44 -8.08 -4.14 3.13
CA LYS A 44 -8.12 -4.44 4.56
C LYS A 44 -9.29 -3.78 5.29
N SER A 45 -9.61 -2.54 4.94
CA SER A 45 -10.78 -1.85 5.49
C SER A 45 -12.08 -2.53 5.05
N GLY A 46 -12.17 -2.99 3.80
CA GLY A 46 -13.32 -3.74 3.30
C GLY A 46 -13.51 -5.09 4.01
N GLU A 47 -12.43 -5.83 4.24
CA GLU A 47 -12.43 -7.07 5.02
C GLU A 47 -12.92 -6.83 6.46
N ALA A 48 -12.40 -5.79 7.12
CA ALA A 48 -12.80 -5.42 8.47
C ALA A 48 -14.27 -4.97 8.54
N PHE A 49 -14.72 -4.19 7.55
CA PHE A 49 -16.10 -3.71 7.48
C PHE A 49 -17.09 -4.85 7.21
N GLY A 50 -16.78 -5.76 6.29
CA GLY A 50 -17.60 -6.95 6.02
C GLY A 50 -17.70 -7.85 7.25
N THR A 51 -16.59 -8.05 7.96
CA THR A 51 -16.57 -8.80 9.22
C THR A 51 -17.41 -8.12 10.30
N ALA A 52 -17.29 -6.80 10.45
CA ALA A 52 -18.09 -6.03 11.41
C ALA A 52 -19.59 -6.10 11.10
N LEU A 53 -19.98 -5.98 9.83
CA LEU A 53 -21.37 -6.14 9.41
C LEU A 53 -21.92 -7.54 9.70
N TYR A 54 -21.11 -8.58 9.48
CA TYR A 54 -21.50 -9.96 9.80
C TYR A 54 -21.85 -10.12 11.28
N TYR A 55 -21.00 -9.60 12.18
CA TYR A 55 -21.23 -9.63 13.63
C TYR A 55 -22.37 -8.73 14.14
N ILE A 56 -22.79 -7.74 13.37
CA ILE A 56 -23.93 -6.89 13.72
C ILE A 56 -25.24 -7.52 13.24
N THR A 57 -25.20 -8.27 12.14
CA THR A 57 -26.39 -8.84 11.49
C THR A 57 -26.73 -10.24 12.01
N HIS A 58 -25.77 -10.95 12.61
CA HIS A 58 -25.94 -12.21 13.33
C HIS A 58 -25.55 -12.04 14.79
#